data_AF-A0A1A8HW41-F1
#
_entry.id   AF-A0A1A8HW41-F1
#
_cell.length_a   1.000
_cell.length_b   1.000
_cell.length_c   1.000
_cell.angle_alpha   90.00
_cell.angle_beta   90.00
_cell.angle_gamma   90.00
#
_symmetry.space_group_name_H-M   'P 1'
#
loop_
_entity.id
_entity.type
_entity.pdbx_description
1 polymer ?
#
loop_
_entity_poly.entity_id
_entity_poly.type
_entity_poly.pdbx_seq_one_letter_code
_entity_poly.pdbx_strand_id
1 'polypeptide(L)'
;GDAGAVQHQREFHQAFMEDVKSRGPFIYSVLESAQAFLAQHPFQEPEETLTDGKEVSPRRRIFNVSRSVWKQANVASDLWEKLTARCVDRHRHMERTLERLLQIQAAMEELAGALEQAEGVRDAWEPVGDLFIDSLQDHIDATKLFKEELTQVKEGMKQINELAHQLAISDVHLSMENARALEHLNSRWKVLQGSIEERLKQLQDAHRDFGPGSQHFLSSSVQIPWERAISPNKVPYYINHQAQTTCWDHPKMTELYQALSDLNNIKFSAYRTAMKLRRVQKALRLDLVALRSLVEVFREPELQQGEHVMDVVEVIHGLTALYEKLEEERSILVNIPLCVDMCLNWLLNVYDSARNGKMRVLSFKMGLVSLCNADVQEKYKYLFHQVSASGGLTDQRHLSLLLHEAI
;
A
#
# COMPACT_ATOMS: atom_id res chain seq x y z
N GLY A 1 -11.06 1.45 36.86
CA GLY A 1 -11.37 2.40 35.79
C GLY A 1 -12.72 2.09 35.17
N ASP A 2 -13.74 2.03 36.01
CA ASP A 2 -15.13 2.06 35.58
C ASP A 2 -15.65 3.48 35.81
N ALA A 3 -16.28 4.09 34.80
CA ALA A 3 -16.72 5.48 34.87
C ALA A 3 -17.80 5.68 35.95
N GLY A 4 -18.73 4.73 36.08
CA GLY A 4 -19.77 4.78 37.10
C GLY A 4 -19.21 4.71 38.52
N ALA A 5 -18.27 3.81 38.79
CA ALA A 5 -17.60 3.72 40.09
C ALA A 5 -16.80 4.99 40.43
N VAL A 6 -16.08 5.57 39.46
CA VAL A 6 -15.32 6.82 39.66
C VAL A 6 -16.26 8.01 39.89
N GLN A 7 -17.38 8.08 39.17
CA GLN A 7 -18.42 9.08 39.38
C GLN A 7 -18.96 9.04 40.81
N HIS A 8 -19.35 7.87 41.31
CA HIS A 8 -19.83 7.71 42.69
C HIS A 8 -18.76 8.11 43.72
N GLN A 9 -17.50 7.74 43.49
CA GLN A 9 -16.40 8.11 44.39
C GLN A 9 -16.15 9.63 44.39
N ARG A 10 -16.30 10.28 43.23
CA ARG A 10 -16.18 11.74 43.06
C ARG A 10 -17.29 12.48 43.81
N GLU A 11 -18.53 12.03 43.68
CA GLU A 11 -19.69 12.59 44.40
C GLU A 11 -19.52 12.46 45.93
N PHE A 12 -19.09 11.28 46.39
CA PHE A 12 -18.78 11.07 47.81
C PHE A 12 -17.67 12.01 48.31
N HIS A 13 -16.59 12.17 47.54
CA HIS A 13 -15.49 13.05 47.92
C HIS A 13 -15.89 14.54 47.87
N GLN A 14 -16.78 14.92 46.96
CA GLN A 14 -17.35 16.26 46.91
C GLN A 14 -18.15 16.56 48.18
N ALA A 15 -18.98 15.62 48.64
CA ALA A 15 -19.69 15.75 49.92
C ALA A 15 -18.71 15.83 51.12
N PHE A 16 -17.65 15.02 51.12
CA PHE A 16 -16.59 15.10 52.14
C PHE A 16 -15.87 16.44 52.15
N MET A 17 -15.58 17.01 50.98
CA MET A 17 -14.97 18.34 50.86
C MET A 17 -15.85 19.43 51.45
N GLU A 18 -17.17 19.37 51.25
CA GLU A 18 -18.11 20.31 51.88
C GLU A 18 -18.13 20.14 53.41
N ASP A 19 -18.06 18.92 53.95
CA ASP A 19 -17.91 18.69 55.40
C ASP A 19 -16.59 19.29 55.93
N VAL A 20 -15.46 19.05 55.26
CA VAL A 20 -14.16 19.66 55.62
C VAL A 20 -14.27 21.18 55.60
N LYS A 21 -14.84 21.76 54.53
CA LYS A 21 -15.01 23.22 54.41
C LYS A 21 -15.88 23.77 55.54
N SER A 22 -16.94 23.07 55.94
CA SER A 22 -17.82 23.47 57.04
C SER A 22 -17.11 23.53 58.41
N ARG A 23 -16.06 22.71 58.61
CA ARG A 23 -15.24 22.69 59.84
C ARG A 23 -14.16 23.77 59.85
N GLY A 24 -13.84 24.35 58.69
CA GLY A 24 -12.81 25.38 58.55
C GLY A 24 -12.96 26.56 59.52
N PRO A 25 -14.14 27.22 59.61
CA PRO A 25 -14.35 28.33 60.54
C PRO A 25 -14.01 27.99 62.00
N PHE A 26 -14.34 26.78 62.45
CA PHE A 26 -14.00 26.33 63.81
C PHE A 26 -12.49 26.16 63.98
N ILE A 27 -11.81 25.52 63.03
CA ILE A 27 -10.35 25.33 63.09
C ILE A 27 -9.62 26.68 63.07
N TYR A 28 -10.01 27.60 62.20
CA TYR A 28 -9.44 28.96 62.16
C TYR A 28 -9.69 29.71 63.47
N SER A 29 -10.89 29.63 64.04
CA SER A 29 -11.20 30.24 65.34
C SER A 29 -10.36 29.69 66.50
N VAL A 30 -10.09 28.38 66.52
CA VAL A 30 -9.21 27.76 67.53
C VAL A 30 -7.75 28.20 67.36
N LEU A 31 -7.27 28.29 66.11
CA LEU A 31 -5.92 28.78 65.81
C LEU A 31 -5.77 30.27 66.17
N GLU A 32 -6.76 31.11 65.85
CA GLU A 32 -6.81 32.52 66.27
C GLU A 32 -6.83 32.67 67.79
N SER A 33 -7.58 31.81 68.50
CA SER A 33 -7.61 31.80 69.96
C SER A 33 -6.25 31.41 70.56
N ALA A 34 -5.58 30.41 69.96
CA ALA A 34 -4.22 30.02 70.35
C ALA A 34 -3.22 31.16 70.09
N GLN A 35 -3.35 31.86 68.95
CA GLN A 35 -2.52 33.02 68.63
C GLN A 35 -2.75 34.19 69.60
N ALA A 36 -4.01 34.47 69.96
CA ALA A 36 -4.35 35.50 70.94
C ALA A 36 -3.78 35.18 72.33
N PHE A 37 -3.85 33.92 72.77
CA PHE A 37 -3.21 33.46 74.01
C PHE A 37 -1.69 33.66 73.99
N LEU A 38 -1.03 33.29 72.89
CA LEU A 38 0.42 33.43 72.72
C LEU A 38 0.86 34.90 72.61
N ALA A 39 0.01 35.80 72.10
CA ALA A 39 0.27 37.23 72.07
C ALA A 39 0.23 37.86 73.47
N GLN A 40 -0.66 37.39 74.35
CA GLN A 40 -0.74 37.82 75.76
C GLN A 40 0.35 37.20 76.64
N HIS A 41 0.85 36.03 76.24
CA HIS A 41 1.92 35.30 76.93
C HIS A 41 3.06 34.97 75.95
N PRO A 42 3.85 35.98 75.54
CA PRO A 42 4.87 35.82 74.51
C PRO A 42 5.89 34.76 74.91
N PHE A 43 6.00 33.75 74.06
CA PHE A 43 7.00 32.70 74.14
C PHE A 43 8.13 33.03 73.16
N GLN A 44 9.35 33.21 73.68
CA GLN A 44 10.60 33.16 72.90
C GLN A 44 11.29 31.83 73.20
N GLU A 45 11.85 31.17 72.17
CA GLU A 45 12.68 29.98 72.34
C GLU A 45 13.81 30.27 73.34
N PRO A 46 13.99 29.49 74.42
CA PRO A 46 15.17 29.60 75.25
C PRO A 46 16.37 28.99 74.53
N GLU A 47 17.48 29.72 74.48
CA GLU A 47 18.81 29.10 74.37
C GLU A 47 18.99 28.16 75.58
N GLU A 48 19.40 26.92 75.30
CA GLU A 48 19.54 25.86 76.28
C GLU A 48 20.56 26.21 77.38
N THR A 49 20.10 26.63 78.55
CA THR A 49 20.84 26.44 79.81
C THR A 49 19.87 26.14 80.95
N LEU A 50 19.87 24.87 81.37
CA LEU A 50 19.10 24.39 82.52
C LEU A 50 19.86 24.67 83.82
N THR A 51 19.15 25.11 84.86
CA THR A 51 19.43 24.65 86.22
C THR A 51 18.16 24.12 86.87
N ASP A 52 18.28 22.89 87.33
CA ASP A 52 17.29 22.06 88.02
C ASP A 52 16.95 22.68 89.38
N GLY A 53 15.66 22.66 89.74
CA GLY A 53 15.16 23.32 90.94
C GLY A 53 13.67 23.07 91.11
N LYS A 54 13.37 22.06 91.93
CA LYS A 54 12.03 21.66 92.40
C LYS A 54 11.32 22.83 93.08
N GLU A 55 10.54 23.58 92.31
CA GLU A 55 9.22 24.13 92.65
C GLU A 55 8.67 24.83 91.40
N VAL A 56 7.50 24.39 90.92
CA VAL A 56 6.93 24.91 89.67
C VAL A 56 6.23 26.23 89.95
N SER A 57 6.98 27.34 89.89
CA SER A 57 6.42 28.68 90.00
C SER A 57 5.30 28.88 88.96
N PRO A 58 4.24 29.66 89.26
CA PRO A 58 3.16 29.94 88.30
C PRO A 58 3.66 30.43 86.93
N ARG A 59 4.80 31.15 86.92
CA ARG A 59 5.51 31.58 85.69
C ARG A 59 6.06 30.41 84.86
N ARG A 60 6.70 29.41 85.50
CA ARG A 60 7.15 28.19 84.79
C ARG A 60 5.99 27.35 84.27
N ARG A 61 4.84 27.34 84.96
CA ARG A 61 3.61 26.67 84.46
C ARG A 61 3.09 27.34 83.19
N ILE A 62 2.90 28.66 83.23
CA ILE A 62 2.41 29.44 82.06
C ILE A 62 3.38 29.31 80.89
N PHE A 63 4.68 29.36 81.13
CA PHE A 63 5.70 29.16 80.09
C PHE A 63 5.59 27.79 79.40
N ASN A 64 5.47 26.70 80.18
CA ASN A 64 5.30 25.35 79.63
C ASN A 64 3.98 25.20 78.85
N VAL A 65 2.91 25.85 79.32
CA VAL A 65 1.61 25.89 78.62
C VAL A 65 1.74 26.65 77.29
N SER A 66 2.37 27.83 77.27
CA SER A 66 2.63 28.58 76.03
C SER A 66 3.45 27.78 75.03
N ARG A 67 4.51 27.08 75.47
CA ARG A 67 5.29 26.19 74.59
C ARG A 67 4.44 25.08 73.99
N SER A 68 3.57 24.47 74.80
CA SER A 68 2.67 23.41 74.35
C SER A 68 1.62 23.94 73.36
N VAL A 69 0.99 25.08 73.67
CA VAL A 69 -0.02 25.71 72.81
C VAL A 69 0.60 26.11 71.47
N TRP A 70 1.79 26.71 71.46
CA TRP A 70 2.53 27.05 70.24
C TRP A 70 2.82 25.81 69.38
N LYS A 71 3.36 24.75 70.00
CA LYS A 71 3.67 23.50 69.27
C LYS A 71 2.41 22.87 68.68
N GLN A 72 1.32 22.79 69.46
CA GLN A 72 0.07 22.19 69.01
C GLN A 72 -0.63 23.03 67.95
N ALA A 73 -0.62 24.37 68.05
CA ALA A 73 -1.18 25.26 67.04
C ALA A 73 -0.44 25.14 65.70
N ASN A 74 0.89 25.07 65.71
CA ASN A 74 1.68 24.87 64.49
C ASN A 74 1.40 23.51 63.84
N VAL A 75 1.34 22.43 64.63
CA VAL A 75 0.99 21.10 64.11
C VAL A 75 -0.43 21.08 63.56
N ALA A 76 -1.40 21.69 64.25
CA ALA A 76 -2.78 21.78 63.78
C ALA A 76 -2.91 22.58 62.48
N SER A 77 -2.19 23.70 62.35
CA SER A 77 -2.14 24.51 61.13
C SER A 77 -1.56 23.71 59.96
N ASP A 78 -0.39 23.07 60.14
CA ASP A 78 0.27 22.25 59.12
C ASP A 78 -0.60 21.08 58.67
N LEU A 79 -1.24 20.38 59.61
CA LEU A 79 -2.16 19.28 59.30
C LEU A 79 -3.41 19.76 58.55
N TRP A 80 -3.94 20.93 58.91
CA TRP A 80 -5.10 21.53 58.24
C TRP A 80 -4.78 21.94 56.80
N GLU A 81 -3.64 22.59 56.56
CA GLU A 81 -3.15 22.93 55.23
C GLU A 81 -2.90 21.67 54.37
N LYS A 82 -2.26 20.64 54.94
CA LYS A 82 -2.04 19.36 54.25
C LYS A 82 -3.35 18.65 53.91
N LEU A 83 -4.32 18.66 54.82
CA LEU A 83 -5.64 18.05 54.58
C LEU A 83 -6.36 18.77 53.43
N THR A 84 -6.45 20.10 53.50
CA THR A 84 -7.14 20.90 52.49
C THR A 84 -6.47 20.78 51.12
N ALA A 85 -5.14 20.84 51.05
CA ALA A 85 -4.38 20.60 49.82
C ALA A 85 -4.65 19.21 49.22
N ARG A 86 -4.56 18.15 50.04
CA ARG A 86 -4.84 16.78 49.61
C ARG A 86 -6.28 16.58 49.12
N CYS A 87 -7.25 17.26 49.73
CA CYS A 87 -8.64 17.21 49.27
C CYS A 87 -8.80 17.77 47.86
N VAL A 88 -8.18 18.93 47.59
CA VAL A 88 -8.19 19.57 46.27
C VAL A 88 -7.46 18.72 45.23
N ASP A 89 -6.26 18.23 45.56
CA ASP A 89 -5.48 17.39 44.65
C ASP A 89 -6.21 16.09 44.30
N ARG A 90 -6.81 15.43 45.30
CA ARG A 90 -7.59 14.22 45.09
C ARG A 90 -8.82 14.48 44.22
N HIS A 91 -9.54 15.58 44.46
CA HIS A 91 -10.68 15.97 43.63
C HIS A 91 -10.27 16.21 42.18
N ARG A 92 -9.22 16.98 41.95
CA ARG A 92 -8.67 17.25 40.61
C ARG A 92 -8.23 15.96 39.89
N HIS A 93 -7.64 15.03 40.62
CA HIS A 93 -7.26 13.72 40.08
C HIS A 93 -8.49 12.89 39.66
N MET A 94 -9.54 12.85 40.49
CA MET A 94 -10.79 12.15 40.14
C MET A 94 -11.52 12.78 38.95
N GLU A 95 -11.61 14.11 38.87
CA GLU A 95 -12.21 14.80 37.72
C GLU A 95 -11.48 14.44 36.41
N ARG A 96 -10.15 14.54 36.39
CA ARG A 96 -9.35 14.17 35.21
C ARG A 96 -9.48 12.69 34.84
N THR A 97 -9.56 11.83 35.84
CA THR A 97 -9.71 10.38 35.63
C THR A 97 -11.07 10.07 35.02
N LEU A 98 -12.13 10.68 35.54
CA LEU A 98 -13.47 10.53 35.01
C LEU A 98 -13.58 11.06 33.57
N GLU A 99 -13.07 12.27 33.32
CA GLU A 99 -13.06 12.88 31.98
C GLU A 99 -12.39 11.95 30.95
N ARG A 100 -11.22 11.40 31.28
CA ARG A 100 -10.50 10.45 30.41
C ARG A 100 -11.27 9.14 30.20
N LEU A 101 -11.92 8.60 31.24
CA LEU A 101 -12.71 7.39 31.13
C LEU A 101 -13.93 7.60 30.21
N LEU A 102 -14.62 8.73 30.36
CA LEU A 102 -15.74 9.10 29.49
C LEU A 102 -15.28 9.32 28.05
N GLN A 103 -14.13 9.97 27.85
CA GLN A 103 -13.54 10.16 26.52
C GLN A 103 -13.19 8.82 25.86
N ILE A 104 -12.61 7.88 26.60
CA ILE A 104 -12.32 6.53 26.10
C ILE A 104 -13.62 5.82 25.71
N GLN A 105 -14.66 5.87 26.55
CA GLN A 105 -15.94 5.22 26.25
C GLN A 105 -16.61 5.78 25.00
N ALA A 106 -16.71 7.11 24.88
CA ALA A 106 -17.29 7.76 23.70
C ALA A 106 -16.50 7.45 22.43
N ALA A 107 -15.17 7.56 22.49
CA ALA A 107 -14.33 7.27 21.34
C ALA A 107 -14.38 5.78 20.93
N MET A 108 -14.50 4.85 21.89
CA MET A 108 -14.66 3.42 21.59
C MET A 108 -15.98 3.15 20.86
N GLU A 109 -17.06 3.83 21.23
CA GLU A 109 -18.37 3.70 20.56
C GLU A 109 -18.32 4.26 19.12
N GLU A 110 -17.73 5.44 18.93
CA GLU A 110 -17.54 6.02 17.59
C GLU A 110 -16.67 5.12 16.69
N LEU A 111 -15.55 4.60 17.20
CA LEU A 111 -14.70 3.68 16.45
C LEU A 111 -15.36 2.34 16.18
N ALA A 112 -16.20 1.84 17.09
CA ALA A 112 -16.95 0.61 16.87
C ALA A 112 -17.88 0.74 15.67
N GLY A 113 -18.60 1.87 15.56
CA GLY A 113 -19.49 2.16 14.43
C GLY A 113 -18.73 2.40 13.13
N ALA A 114 -17.61 3.12 13.16
CA ALA A 114 -16.76 3.32 11.98
C ALA A 114 -16.17 2.00 11.47
N LEU A 115 -15.73 1.11 12.39
CA LEU A 115 -15.25 -0.22 12.02
C LEU A 115 -16.35 -1.10 11.45
N GLU A 116 -17.57 -1.04 11.98
CA GLU A 116 -18.70 -1.81 11.46
C GLU A 116 -19.03 -1.41 10.02
N GLN A 117 -19.03 -0.11 9.71
CA GLN A 117 -19.21 0.38 8.34
C GLN A 117 -18.09 -0.09 7.41
N ALA A 118 -16.84 0.00 7.86
CA ALA A 118 -15.68 -0.42 7.08
C ALA A 118 -15.65 -1.94 6.84
N GLU A 119 -16.02 -2.73 7.83
CA GLU A 119 -16.20 -4.18 7.71
C GLU A 119 -17.34 -4.51 6.72
N GLY A 120 -18.42 -3.73 6.71
CA GLY A 120 -19.47 -3.86 5.70
C GLY A 120 -18.98 -3.64 4.26
N VAL A 121 -18.09 -2.67 4.03
CA VAL A 121 -17.45 -2.48 2.72
C VAL A 121 -16.57 -3.67 2.35
N ARG A 122 -15.77 -4.18 3.30
CA ARG A 122 -14.95 -5.39 3.11
C ARG A 122 -15.80 -6.59 2.72
N ASP A 123 -16.93 -6.79 3.42
CA ASP A 123 -17.80 -7.95 3.21
C ASP A 123 -18.54 -7.88 1.87
N ALA A 124 -18.66 -6.70 1.27
CA ALA A 124 -19.21 -6.49 -0.06
C ALA A 124 -18.21 -6.74 -1.20
N TRP A 125 -16.93 -7.05 -0.92
CA TRP A 125 -15.96 -7.33 -1.96
C TRP A 125 -16.23 -8.66 -2.67
N GLU A 126 -16.41 -8.59 -3.99
CA GLU A 126 -16.45 -9.76 -4.86
C GLU A 126 -15.08 -10.45 -4.92
N PRO A 127 -14.99 -11.79 -5.01
CA PRO A 127 -13.72 -12.48 -5.20
C PRO A 127 -12.95 -11.98 -6.43
N VAL A 128 -11.62 -11.85 -6.34
CA VAL A 128 -10.79 -11.30 -7.45
C VAL A 128 -10.95 -12.10 -8.74
N GLY A 129 -11.15 -13.43 -8.64
CA GLY A 129 -11.32 -14.31 -9.81
C GLY A 129 -12.61 -14.08 -10.59
N ASP A 130 -13.60 -13.41 -10.00
CA ASP A 130 -14.90 -13.13 -10.63
C ASP A 130 -14.92 -11.75 -11.31
N LEU A 131 -13.87 -10.94 -11.12
CA LEU A 131 -13.77 -9.61 -11.69
C LEU A 131 -13.39 -9.64 -13.18
N PHE A 132 -13.89 -8.66 -13.93
CA PHE A 132 -13.42 -8.43 -15.29
C PHE A 132 -11.99 -7.88 -15.28
N ILE A 133 -11.17 -8.37 -16.21
CA ILE A 133 -9.77 -7.95 -16.34
C ILE A 133 -9.65 -6.43 -16.53
N ASP A 134 -10.54 -5.85 -17.34
CA ASP A 134 -10.52 -4.42 -17.67
C ASP A 134 -10.91 -3.53 -16.48
N SER A 135 -11.65 -4.05 -15.49
CA SER A 135 -12.03 -3.27 -14.29
C SER A 135 -11.04 -3.43 -13.14
N LEU A 136 -10.02 -4.29 -13.26
CA LEU A 136 -9.05 -4.55 -12.18
C LEU A 136 -8.36 -3.26 -11.70
N GLN A 137 -8.05 -2.33 -12.59
CA GLN A 137 -7.42 -1.06 -12.24
C GLN A 137 -8.37 -0.18 -11.39
N ASP A 138 -9.65 -0.11 -11.75
CA ASP A 138 -10.66 0.62 -10.98
C ASP A 138 -10.82 0.05 -9.57
N HIS A 139 -10.82 -1.28 -9.43
CA HIS A 139 -10.88 -1.93 -8.12
C HIS A 139 -9.61 -1.67 -7.28
N ILE A 140 -8.43 -1.62 -7.90
CA ILE A 140 -7.17 -1.26 -7.22
C ILE A 140 -7.29 0.15 -6.64
N ASP A 141 -7.75 1.11 -7.45
CA ASP A 141 -7.81 2.51 -7.04
C ASP A 141 -8.92 2.76 -6.01
N ALA A 142 -10.08 2.11 -6.14
CA ALA A 142 -11.12 2.12 -5.12
C ALA A 142 -10.62 1.54 -3.77
N THR A 143 -9.85 0.44 -3.80
CA THR A 143 -9.29 -0.17 -2.57
C THR A 143 -8.24 0.74 -1.91
N LYS A 144 -7.43 1.46 -2.70
CA LYS A 144 -6.48 2.46 -2.17
C LYS A 144 -7.22 3.64 -1.54
N LEU A 145 -8.24 4.16 -2.21
CA LEU A 145 -9.05 5.25 -1.68
C LEU A 145 -9.70 4.86 -0.36
N PHE A 146 -10.30 3.67 -0.30
CA PHE A 146 -10.87 3.12 0.94
C PHE A 146 -9.82 3.02 2.06
N LYS A 147 -8.60 2.59 1.75
CA LYS A 147 -7.49 2.57 2.72
C LYS A 147 -7.15 3.98 3.25
N GLU A 148 -7.20 5.00 2.40
CA GLU A 148 -6.95 6.40 2.77
C GLU A 148 -8.08 6.97 3.64
N GLU A 149 -9.34 6.63 3.35
CA GLU A 149 -10.50 7.03 4.18
C GLU A 149 -10.40 6.50 5.62
N LEU A 150 -9.80 5.30 5.81
CA LEU A 150 -9.60 4.69 7.13
C LEU A 150 -8.45 5.30 7.95
N THR A 151 -7.78 6.34 7.45
CA THR A 151 -6.74 7.06 8.22
C THR A 151 -7.28 7.65 9.51
N GLN A 152 -8.54 8.12 9.53
CA GLN A 152 -9.16 8.64 10.75
C GLN A 152 -9.38 7.55 11.80
N VAL A 153 -9.81 6.34 11.39
CA VAL A 153 -9.97 5.18 12.27
C VAL A 153 -8.62 4.78 12.89
N LYS A 154 -7.55 4.80 12.09
CA LYS A 154 -6.18 4.53 12.56
C LYS A 154 -5.73 5.51 13.64
N GLU A 155 -5.90 6.81 13.41
CA GLU A 155 -5.52 7.83 14.39
C GLU A 155 -6.39 7.75 15.66
N GLY A 156 -7.69 7.48 15.52
CA GLY A 156 -8.58 7.24 16.65
C GLY A 156 -8.15 6.04 17.50
N MET A 157 -7.80 4.90 16.87
CA MET A 157 -7.26 3.73 17.58
C MET A 157 -5.98 4.07 18.37
N LYS A 158 -5.08 4.85 17.77
CA LYS A 158 -3.86 5.30 18.43
C LYS A 158 -4.18 6.20 19.63
N GLN A 159 -5.12 7.13 19.47
CA GLN A 159 -5.52 8.05 20.53
C GLN A 159 -6.14 7.33 21.73
N ILE A 160 -7.04 6.36 21.51
CA ILE A 160 -7.66 5.61 22.62
C ILE A 160 -6.63 4.76 23.36
N ASN A 161 -5.73 4.08 22.64
CA ASN A 161 -4.67 3.30 23.25
C ASN A 161 -3.72 4.18 24.08
N GLU A 162 -3.41 5.38 23.62
CA GLU A 162 -2.63 6.37 24.37
C GLU A 162 -3.37 6.85 25.63
N LEU A 163 -4.67 7.15 25.54
CA LEU A 163 -5.48 7.52 26.70
C LEU A 163 -5.54 6.39 27.75
N ALA A 164 -5.71 5.15 27.30
CA ALA A 164 -5.68 3.97 28.17
C ALA A 164 -4.30 3.80 28.84
N HIS A 165 -3.22 4.03 28.10
CA HIS A 165 -1.85 4.00 28.63
C HIS A 165 -1.61 5.10 29.67
N GLN A 166 -2.07 6.32 29.43
CA GLN A 166 -1.97 7.44 30.38
C GLN A 166 -2.74 7.18 31.68
N LEU A 167 -3.89 6.50 31.61
CA LEU A 167 -4.61 6.05 32.80
C LEU A 167 -3.82 5.00 33.57
N ALA A 168 -3.21 4.03 32.88
CA ALA A 168 -2.36 3.02 33.51
C ALA A 168 -1.13 3.62 34.22
N ILE A 169 -0.47 4.63 33.63
CA ILE A 169 0.62 5.38 34.27
C ILE A 169 0.14 6.08 35.56
N SER A 170 -1.12 6.49 35.60
CA SER A 170 -1.74 7.14 36.76
C SER A 170 -2.26 6.12 37.80
N ASP A 171 -1.89 4.85 37.68
CA ASP A 171 -2.36 3.71 38.48
C ASP A 171 -3.88 3.47 38.41
N VAL A 172 -4.51 3.93 37.33
CA VAL A 172 -5.93 3.70 37.04
C VAL A 172 -6.05 2.69 35.90
N HIS A 173 -6.23 1.43 36.27
CA HIS A 173 -6.47 0.37 35.29
C HIS A 173 -7.94 0.42 34.80
N LEU A 174 -8.17 0.22 33.50
CA LEU A 174 -9.51 0.11 32.94
C LEU A 174 -10.30 -1.04 33.60
N SER A 175 -11.63 -0.94 33.61
CA SER A 175 -12.49 -2.06 34.01
C SER A 175 -12.28 -3.25 33.05
N MET A 176 -12.59 -4.47 33.51
CA MET A 176 -12.47 -5.67 32.67
C MET A 176 -13.29 -5.55 31.38
N GLU A 177 -14.47 -4.93 31.44
CA GLU A 177 -15.34 -4.70 30.29
C GLU A 177 -14.72 -3.73 29.29
N ASN A 178 -14.27 -2.55 29.75
CA ASN A 178 -13.62 -1.55 28.88
C ASN A 178 -12.32 -2.09 28.28
N ALA A 179 -11.53 -2.85 29.04
CA ALA A 179 -10.31 -3.48 28.55
C ALA A 179 -10.59 -4.51 27.45
N ARG A 180 -11.58 -5.38 27.63
CA ARG A 180 -12.01 -6.35 26.60
C ARG A 180 -12.58 -5.66 25.37
N ALA A 181 -13.37 -4.60 25.53
CA ALA A 181 -13.91 -3.83 24.42
C ALA A 181 -12.79 -3.20 23.58
N LEU A 182 -11.81 -2.57 24.23
CA LEU A 182 -10.64 -2.00 23.56
C LEU A 182 -9.78 -3.07 22.86
N GLU A 183 -9.56 -4.22 23.49
CA GLU A 183 -8.85 -5.35 22.88
C GLU A 183 -9.58 -5.89 21.64
N HIS A 184 -10.90 -6.00 21.71
CA HIS A 184 -11.74 -6.42 20.60
C HIS A 184 -11.68 -5.43 19.43
N LEU A 185 -11.75 -4.12 19.69
CA LEU A 185 -11.59 -3.08 18.68
C LEU A 185 -10.21 -3.14 18.00
N ASN A 186 -9.14 -3.27 18.79
CA ASN A 186 -7.78 -3.42 18.25
C ASN A 186 -7.66 -4.67 17.36
N SER A 187 -8.28 -5.78 17.76
CA SER A 187 -8.28 -7.03 16.99
C SER A 187 -9.02 -6.88 15.66
N ARG A 188 -10.23 -6.29 15.68
CA ARG A 188 -11.03 -5.99 14.49
C ARG A 188 -10.29 -5.09 13.50
N TRP A 189 -9.71 -3.99 13.99
CA TRP A 189 -8.91 -3.09 13.17
C TRP A 189 -7.73 -3.79 12.50
N LYS A 190 -7.02 -4.65 13.24
CA LYS A 190 -5.88 -5.41 12.69
C LYS A 190 -6.31 -6.40 11.60
N VAL A 191 -7.44 -7.09 11.78
CA VAL A 191 -7.99 -8.00 10.76
C VAL A 191 -8.41 -7.22 9.52
N LEU A 192 -9.09 -6.09 9.68
CA LEU A 192 -9.51 -5.23 8.58
C LEU A 192 -8.28 -4.70 7.79
N GLN A 193 -7.25 -4.20 8.48
CA GLN A 193 -6.02 -3.74 7.85
C GLN A 193 -5.35 -4.86 7.03
N GLY A 194 -5.23 -6.05 7.62
CA GLY A 194 -4.68 -7.21 6.92
C GLY A 194 -5.49 -7.61 5.68
N SER A 195 -6.83 -7.56 5.78
CA SER A 195 -7.74 -7.87 4.67
C SER A 195 -7.60 -6.89 3.50
N ILE A 196 -7.43 -5.60 3.79
CA ILE A 196 -7.21 -4.56 2.75
C ILE A 196 -5.87 -4.77 2.05
N GLU A 197 -4.80 -5.05 2.80
CA GLU A 197 -3.47 -5.31 2.23
C GLU A 197 -3.47 -6.57 1.36
N GLU A 198 -4.12 -7.64 1.83
CA GLU A 198 -4.28 -8.87 1.06
C GLU A 198 -5.09 -8.64 -0.21
N ARG A 199 -6.23 -7.93 -0.13
CA ARG A 199 -7.06 -7.60 -1.29
C ARG A 199 -6.29 -6.81 -2.33
N LEU A 200 -5.57 -5.77 -1.90
CA LEU A 200 -4.78 -4.93 -2.79
C LEU A 200 -3.69 -5.76 -3.49
N LYS A 201 -3.03 -6.65 -2.76
CA LYS A 201 -2.03 -7.56 -3.34
C LYS A 201 -2.66 -8.49 -4.39
N GLN A 202 -3.77 -9.14 -4.08
CA GLN A 202 -4.45 -10.05 -5.01
C GLN A 202 -4.88 -9.33 -6.29
N LEU A 203 -5.45 -8.12 -6.17
CA LEU A 203 -5.83 -7.30 -7.32
C LEU A 203 -4.62 -6.89 -8.16
N GLN A 204 -3.52 -6.47 -7.52
CA GLN A 204 -2.29 -6.08 -8.21
C GLN A 204 -1.62 -7.26 -8.92
N ASP A 205 -1.60 -8.43 -8.28
CA ASP A 205 -1.09 -9.67 -8.88
C ASP A 205 -1.95 -10.04 -10.10
N ALA A 206 -3.28 -10.03 -9.97
CA ALA A 206 -4.20 -10.30 -11.08
C ALA A 206 -4.03 -9.28 -12.22
N HIS A 207 -3.90 -7.98 -11.92
CA HIS A 207 -3.70 -6.95 -12.93
C HIS A 207 -2.34 -7.10 -13.64
N ARG A 208 -1.28 -7.49 -12.93
CA ARG A 208 0.03 -7.77 -13.53
C ARG A 208 -0.04 -8.98 -14.47
N ASP A 209 -0.72 -10.04 -14.03
CA ASP A 209 -0.69 -11.34 -14.69
C ASP A 209 -1.75 -11.45 -15.80
N PHE A 210 -2.83 -10.68 -15.75
CA PHE A 210 -3.91 -10.77 -16.72
C PHE A 210 -4.32 -9.43 -17.34
N GLY A 211 -3.90 -8.30 -16.76
CA GLY A 211 -4.24 -6.98 -17.28
C GLY A 211 -3.70 -6.72 -18.69
N PRO A 212 -4.08 -5.59 -19.32
CA PRO A 212 -3.69 -5.24 -20.68
C PRO A 212 -2.17 -5.24 -20.93
N GLY A 213 -1.36 -5.04 -19.89
CA GLY A 213 0.10 -5.11 -19.95
C GLY A 213 0.71 -6.51 -19.91
N SER A 214 -0.10 -7.55 -19.78
CA SER A 214 0.36 -8.92 -19.54
C SER A 214 0.71 -9.67 -20.83
N GLN A 215 1.73 -10.54 -20.73
CA GLN A 215 2.05 -11.51 -21.78
C GLN A 215 1.63 -12.95 -21.39
N HIS A 216 0.85 -13.12 -20.31
CA HIS A 216 0.58 -14.42 -19.71
C HIS A 216 -0.18 -15.37 -20.64
N PHE A 217 -1.05 -14.86 -21.54
CA PHE A 217 -1.76 -15.71 -22.49
C PHE A 217 -0.80 -16.51 -23.41
N LEU A 218 0.41 -15.97 -23.64
CA LEU A 218 1.47 -16.63 -24.41
C LEU A 218 2.19 -17.75 -23.64
N SER A 219 1.97 -17.93 -22.35
CA SER A 219 2.54 -19.06 -21.60
C SER A 219 2.17 -20.42 -22.21
N SER A 220 1.01 -20.49 -22.87
CA SER A 220 0.51 -21.67 -23.59
C SER A 220 1.22 -21.97 -24.92
N SER A 221 2.10 -21.08 -25.40
CA SER A 221 2.85 -21.27 -26.66
C SER A 221 3.84 -22.44 -26.56
N VAL A 222 4.36 -22.70 -25.36
CA VAL A 222 5.28 -23.78 -25.03
C VAL A 222 4.60 -24.87 -24.19
N GLN A 223 5.25 -26.02 -24.11
CA GLN A 223 4.81 -27.18 -23.35
C GLN A 223 6.01 -27.76 -22.59
N ILE A 224 5.75 -28.51 -21.52
CA ILE A 224 6.78 -29.22 -20.75
C ILE A 224 7.71 -29.99 -21.71
N PRO A 225 9.05 -29.88 -21.57
CA PRO A 225 9.81 -29.32 -20.44
C PRO A 225 10.11 -27.82 -20.52
N TRP A 226 9.49 -27.09 -21.45
CA TRP A 226 9.74 -25.67 -21.67
C TRP A 226 8.77 -24.78 -20.89
N GLU A 227 9.29 -23.67 -20.39
CA GLU A 227 8.54 -22.59 -19.75
C GLU A 227 8.90 -21.26 -20.40
N ARG A 228 7.89 -20.43 -20.68
CA ARG A 228 8.06 -19.06 -21.17
C ARG A 228 8.14 -18.12 -19.96
N ALA A 229 9.23 -17.38 -19.85
CA ALA A 229 9.46 -16.40 -18.80
C ALA A 229 9.71 -15.01 -19.38
N ILE A 230 9.65 -13.97 -18.54
CA ILE A 230 9.81 -12.57 -18.94
C ILE A 230 11.00 -11.97 -18.20
N SER A 231 11.92 -11.35 -18.93
CA SER A 231 13.09 -10.68 -18.35
C SER A 231 12.72 -9.33 -17.69
N PRO A 232 13.61 -8.71 -16.91
CA PRO A 232 13.38 -7.37 -16.36
C PRO A 232 13.07 -6.31 -17.43
N ASN A 233 13.63 -6.46 -18.63
CA ASN A 233 13.39 -5.59 -19.78
C ASN A 233 12.08 -5.94 -20.54
N LYS A 234 11.20 -6.76 -19.95
CA LYS A 234 9.93 -7.21 -20.55
C LYS A 234 10.06 -8.05 -21.82
N VAL A 235 11.27 -8.57 -22.09
CA VAL A 235 11.55 -9.44 -23.24
C VAL A 235 11.38 -10.90 -22.86
N PRO A 236 10.65 -11.71 -23.63
CA PRO A 236 10.47 -13.13 -23.34
C PRO A 236 11.75 -13.93 -23.56
N TYR A 237 11.94 -14.93 -22.71
CA TYR A 237 12.95 -15.97 -22.85
C TYR A 237 12.35 -17.31 -22.42
N TYR A 238 13.02 -18.40 -22.76
CA TYR A 238 12.50 -19.75 -22.59
C TYR A 238 13.46 -20.56 -21.72
N ILE A 239 12.88 -21.25 -20.75
CA ILE A 239 13.58 -22.09 -19.79
C ILE A 239 13.31 -23.54 -20.16
N ASN A 240 14.36 -24.34 -20.34
CA ASN A 240 14.24 -25.78 -20.48
C ASN A 240 14.59 -26.45 -19.15
N HIS A 241 13.57 -26.94 -18.45
CA HIS A 241 13.74 -27.57 -17.13
C HIS A 241 14.50 -28.90 -17.19
N GLN A 242 14.41 -29.62 -18.30
CA GLN A 242 15.12 -30.89 -18.49
C GLN A 242 16.61 -30.68 -18.74
N ALA A 243 16.97 -29.68 -19.55
CA ALA A 243 18.36 -29.36 -19.86
C ALA A 243 18.99 -28.38 -18.86
N GLN A 244 18.20 -27.76 -17.99
CA GLN A 244 18.61 -26.69 -17.07
C GLN A 244 19.27 -25.51 -17.79
N THR A 245 18.70 -25.11 -18.94
CA THR A 245 19.22 -24.02 -19.78
C THR A 245 18.15 -22.95 -20.01
N THR A 246 18.59 -21.73 -20.29
CA THR A 246 17.73 -20.65 -20.77
C THR A 246 18.17 -20.19 -22.16
N CYS A 247 17.22 -19.78 -23.00
CA CYS A 247 17.51 -19.23 -24.32
C CYS A 247 16.51 -18.13 -24.71
N TRP A 248 16.94 -17.24 -25.60
CA TRP A 248 16.07 -16.20 -26.15
C TRP A 248 15.13 -16.72 -27.23
N ASP A 249 15.52 -17.78 -27.93
CA ASP A 249 14.75 -18.35 -29.03
C ASP A 249 13.67 -19.28 -28.50
N HIS A 250 12.47 -19.18 -29.08
CA HIS A 250 11.39 -20.13 -28.84
C HIS A 250 11.87 -21.53 -29.30
N PRO A 251 11.53 -22.65 -28.60
CA PRO A 251 11.99 -23.99 -28.99
C PRO A 251 11.66 -24.33 -30.45
N LYS A 252 10.44 -24.04 -30.91
CA LYS A 252 10.06 -24.21 -32.32
C LYS A 252 10.78 -23.26 -33.29
N MET A 253 11.24 -22.09 -32.86
CA MET A 253 12.11 -21.23 -33.68
C MET A 253 13.50 -21.84 -33.82
N THR A 254 14.04 -22.41 -32.75
CA THR A 254 15.31 -23.13 -32.76
C THR A 254 15.24 -24.34 -33.72
N GLU A 255 14.19 -25.15 -33.63
CA GLU A 255 13.94 -26.26 -34.56
C GLU A 255 13.82 -25.78 -36.01
N LEU A 256 13.11 -24.67 -36.24
CA LEU A 256 12.98 -24.06 -37.55
C LEU A 256 14.34 -23.65 -38.11
N TYR A 257 15.16 -22.93 -37.35
CA TYR A 257 16.49 -22.49 -37.77
C TYR A 257 17.44 -23.65 -38.05
N GLN A 258 17.37 -24.72 -37.25
CA GLN A 258 18.10 -25.96 -37.54
C GLN A 258 17.65 -26.56 -38.88
N ALA A 259 16.34 -26.64 -39.14
CA ALA A 259 15.80 -27.14 -40.41
C ALA A 259 16.13 -26.24 -41.62
N LEU A 260 16.48 -24.97 -41.42
CA LEU A 260 16.98 -24.10 -42.51
C LEU A 260 18.37 -24.51 -43.01
N SER A 261 19.14 -25.30 -42.24
CA SER A 261 20.47 -25.76 -42.66
C SER A 261 20.43 -26.71 -43.85
N ASP A 262 19.34 -27.44 -44.03
CA ASP A 262 19.10 -28.32 -45.19
C ASP A 262 19.16 -27.55 -46.53
N LEU A 263 18.89 -26.25 -46.49
CA LEU A 263 18.88 -25.37 -47.67
C LEU A 263 20.28 -24.78 -47.98
N ASN A 264 21.31 -25.10 -47.19
CA ASN A 264 22.66 -24.56 -47.38
C ASN A 264 23.31 -24.99 -48.70
N ASN A 265 22.87 -26.11 -49.28
CA ASN A 265 23.36 -26.65 -50.55
C ASN A 265 22.82 -25.90 -51.79
N ILE A 266 21.85 -24.99 -51.65
CA ILE A 266 21.36 -24.17 -52.76
C ILE A 266 22.49 -23.23 -53.21
N LYS A 267 22.96 -23.42 -54.45
CA LYS A 267 24.14 -22.72 -55.00
C LYS A 267 23.98 -21.19 -55.00
N PHE A 268 22.86 -20.70 -55.52
CA PHE A 268 22.63 -19.26 -55.64
C PHE A 268 22.19 -18.67 -54.31
N SER A 269 22.93 -17.67 -53.81
CA SER A 269 22.67 -17.03 -52.50
C SER A 269 21.28 -16.43 -52.40
N ALA A 270 20.81 -15.70 -53.42
CA ALA A 270 19.48 -15.11 -53.43
C ALA A 270 18.36 -16.16 -53.31
N TYR A 271 18.46 -17.25 -54.08
CA TYR A 271 17.49 -18.36 -54.00
C TYR A 271 17.57 -19.10 -52.67
N ARG A 272 18.77 -19.28 -52.12
CA ARG A 272 18.97 -19.89 -50.79
C ARG A 272 18.28 -19.06 -49.71
N THR A 273 18.52 -17.75 -49.68
CA THR A 273 17.88 -16.83 -48.74
C THR A 273 16.37 -16.80 -48.95
N ALA A 274 15.89 -16.72 -50.19
CA ALA A 274 14.46 -16.73 -50.50
C ALA A 274 13.76 -18.02 -50.04
N MET A 275 14.37 -19.19 -50.24
CA MET A 275 13.81 -20.47 -49.78
C MET A 275 13.82 -20.59 -48.25
N LYS A 276 14.86 -20.07 -47.59
CA LYS A 276 14.89 -19.99 -46.12
C LYS A 276 13.79 -19.08 -45.59
N LEU A 277 13.67 -17.87 -46.14
CA LEU A 277 12.61 -16.93 -45.79
C LEU A 277 11.23 -17.49 -46.10
N ARG A 278 11.04 -18.24 -47.18
CA ARG A 278 9.77 -18.93 -47.48
C ARG A 278 9.42 -19.95 -46.41
N ARG A 279 10.40 -20.66 -45.84
CA ARG A 279 10.16 -21.62 -44.76
C ARG A 279 9.83 -20.92 -43.45
N VAL A 280 10.49 -19.79 -43.15
CA VAL A 280 10.12 -18.90 -42.02
C VAL A 280 8.70 -18.36 -42.21
N GLN A 281 8.40 -17.79 -43.37
CA GLN A 281 7.10 -17.25 -43.73
C GLN A 281 5.96 -18.23 -43.46
N LYS A 282 6.11 -19.49 -43.88
CA LYS A 282 5.14 -20.56 -43.65
C LYS A 282 5.02 -20.95 -42.18
N ALA A 283 6.14 -21.04 -41.46
CA ALA A 283 6.14 -21.38 -40.04
C ALA A 283 5.43 -20.29 -39.20
N LEU A 284 5.57 -19.04 -39.60
CA LEU A 284 4.89 -17.88 -39.02
C LEU A 284 3.48 -17.66 -39.59
N ARG A 285 3.04 -18.44 -40.58
CA ARG A 285 1.74 -18.27 -41.30
C ARG A 285 1.53 -16.91 -41.97
N LEU A 286 2.58 -16.11 -42.16
CA LEU A 286 2.51 -14.83 -42.86
C LEU A 286 2.23 -15.01 -44.36
N ASP A 287 2.40 -16.21 -44.90
CA ASP A 287 1.99 -16.56 -46.26
C ASP A 287 0.46 -16.67 -46.45
N LEU A 288 -0.31 -16.64 -45.36
CA LEU A 288 -1.78 -16.61 -45.41
C LEU A 288 -2.34 -15.19 -45.24
N VAL A 289 -1.54 -14.28 -44.70
CA VAL A 289 -1.90 -12.90 -44.36
C VAL A 289 -1.81 -12.03 -45.61
N ALA A 290 -2.92 -11.42 -46.02
CA ALA A 290 -2.92 -10.47 -47.13
C ALA A 290 -2.40 -9.09 -46.69
N LEU A 291 -1.80 -8.33 -47.61
CA LEU A 291 -1.36 -6.95 -47.31
C LEU A 291 -2.51 -6.08 -46.81
N ARG A 292 -3.73 -6.24 -47.35
CA ARG A 292 -4.92 -5.53 -46.86
C ARG A 292 -5.12 -5.71 -45.36
N SER A 293 -5.06 -6.95 -44.85
CA SER A 293 -5.35 -7.27 -43.45
C SER A 293 -4.32 -6.62 -42.52
N LEU A 294 -3.05 -6.59 -42.94
CA LEU A 294 -2.00 -5.84 -42.24
C LEU A 294 -2.27 -4.34 -42.21
N VAL A 295 -2.64 -3.74 -43.35
CA VAL A 295 -2.95 -2.31 -43.42
C VAL A 295 -4.08 -1.94 -42.47
N GLU A 296 -5.07 -2.81 -42.28
CA GLU A 296 -6.17 -2.56 -41.34
C GLU A 296 -5.70 -2.59 -39.88
N VAL A 297 -4.86 -3.57 -39.49
CA VAL A 297 -4.23 -3.61 -38.16
C VAL A 297 -3.38 -2.37 -37.94
N PHE A 298 -2.66 -1.92 -38.97
CA PHE A 298 -1.82 -0.73 -38.87
C PHE A 298 -2.60 0.58 -38.74
N ARG A 299 -3.94 0.61 -38.90
CA ARG A 299 -4.75 1.83 -38.72
C ARG A 299 -4.82 2.30 -37.27
N GLU A 300 -4.46 1.45 -36.31
CA GLU A 300 -4.36 1.85 -34.90
C GLU A 300 -3.47 3.09 -34.73
N PRO A 301 -3.88 4.10 -33.93
CA PRO A 301 -3.19 5.38 -33.82
C PRO A 301 -1.70 5.27 -33.49
N GLU A 302 -1.34 4.34 -32.60
CA GLU A 302 0.03 4.07 -32.15
C GLU A 302 0.90 3.54 -33.30
N LEU A 303 0.30 2.79 -34.23
CA LEU A 303 0.98 2.23 -35.40
C LEU A 303 1.01 3.19 -36.60
N GLN A 304 0.31 4.32 -36.55
CA GLN A 304 0.38 5.34 -37.60
C GLN A 304 1.61 6.26 -37.43
N GLN A 305 2.11 6.42 -36.21
CA GLN A 305 3.25 7.29 -35.92
C GLN A 305 4.57 6.59 -36.26
N GLY A 306 5.19 6.95 -37.39
CA GLY A 306 6.42 6.29 -37.88
C GLY A 306 7.64 6.43 -36.94
N GLU A 307 7.68 7.46 -36.11
CA GLU A 307 8.75 7.68 -35.11
C GLU A 307 8.50 6.93 -33.79
N HIS A 308 7.30 6.37 -33.59
CA HIS A 308 6.96 5.65 -32.37
C HIS A 308 7.79 4.38 -32.21
N VAL A 309 8.19 4.12 -30.97
CA VAL A 309 8.96 2.94 -30.58
C VAL A 309 8.10 2.08 -29.68
N MET A 310 7.66 0.97 -30.24
CA MET A 310 6.82 -0.03 -29.61
C MET A 310 7.61 -0.79 -28.53
N ASP A 311 6.98 -1.05 -27.39
CA ASP A 311 7.43 -2.09 -26.48
C ASP A 311 6.96 -3.50 -26.91
N VAL A 312 7.41 -4.52 -26.19
CA VAL A 312 7.08 -5.92 -26.48
C VAL A 312 5.58 -6.19 -26.43
N VAL A 313 4.85 -5.51 -25.53
CA VAL A 313 3.41 -5.72 -25.32
C VAL A 313 2.63 -5.11 -26.48
N GLU A 314 3.01 -3.92 -26.94
CA GLU A 314 2.43 -3.31 -28.15
C GLU A 314 2.64 -4.19 -29.39
N VAL A 315 3.82 -4.81 -29.54
CA VAL A 315 4.08 -5.76 -30.63
C VAL A 315 3.19 -7.00 -30.50
N ILE A 316 3.02 -7.52 -29.28
CA ILE A 316 2.12 -8.65 -29.02
C ILE A 316 0.68 -8.30 -29.40
N HIS A 317 0.16 -7.14 -28.99
CA HIS A 317 -1.20 -6.71 -29.34
C HIS A 317 -1.41 -6.63 -30.86
N GLY A 318 -0.48 -5.98 -31.58
CA GLY A 318 -0.56 -5.90 -33.04
C GLY A 318 -0.53 -7.27 -33.72
N LEU A 319 0.27 -8.22 -33.19
CA LEU A 319 0.30 -9.60 -33.70
C LEU A 319 -0.96 -10.39 -33.33
N THR A 320 -1.50 -10.23 -32.14
CA THR A 320 -2.74 -10.90 -31.71
C THR A 320 -3.90 -10.48 -32.60
N ALA A 321 -4.10 -9.17 -32.78
CA ALA A 321 -5.13 -8.62 -33.68
C ALA A 321 -4.98 -9.14 -35.12
N LEU A 322 -3.73 -9.29 -35.59
CA LEU A 322 -3.45 -9.85 -36.91
C LEU A 322 -3.87 -11.32 -37.04
N TYR A 323 -3.53 -12.16 -36.06
CA TYR A 323 -3.80 -13.60 -36.13
C TYR A 323 -5.26 -13.94 -35.81
N GLU A 324 -5.94 -13.20 -34.94
CA GLU A 324 -7.39 -13.30 -34.72
C GLU A 324 -8.14 -12.98 -36.01
N LYS A 325 -7.79 -11.87 -36.67
CA LYS A 325 -8.34 -11.51 -37.96
C LYS A 325 -8.07 -12.56 -39.04
N LEU A 326 -6.87 -13.15 -39.05
CA LEU A 326 -6.54 -14.23 -39.98
C LEU A 326 -7.44 -15.46 -39.75
N GLU A 327 -7.66 -15.86 -38.49
CA GLU A 327 -8.55 -16.95 -38.11
C GLU A 327 -9.99 -16.68 -38.59
N GLU A 328 -10.50 -15.48 -38.35
CA GLU A 328 -11.83 -15.04 -38.82
C GLU A 328 -11.95 -15.06 -40.35
N GLU A 329 -11.06 -14.35 -41.06
CA GLU A 329 -11.11 -14.19 -42.52
C GLU A 329 -10.96 -15.51 -43.29
N ARG A 330 -10.22 -16.47 -42.73
CA ARG A 330 -9.96 -17.76 -43.37
C ARG A 330 -10.84 -18.89 -42.84
N SER A 331 -11.54 -18.68 -41.73
CA SER A 331 -12.30 -19.71 -41.02
C SER A 331 -11.46 -20.97 -40.77
N ILE A 332 -10.21 -20.78 -40.35
CA ILE A 332 -9.27 -21.85 -40.00
C ILE A 332 -8.92 -21.77 -38.52
N LEU A 333 -8.69 -22.91 -37.87
CA LEU A 333 -8.16 -22.90 -36.50
C LEU A 333 -6.69 -22.45 -36.51
N VAL A 334 -6.40 -21.33 -35.85
CA VAL A 334 -5.05 -20.82 -35.65
C VAL A 334 -4.69 -21.00 -34.18
N ASN A 335 -3.53 -21.60 -33.88
CA ASN A 335 -2.97 -21.52 -32.53
C ASN A 335 -2.38 -20.11 -32.36
N ILE A 336 -3.23 -19.14 -32.01
CA ILE A 336 -2.89 -17.73 -31.89
C ILE A 336 -1.71 -17.53 -30.92
N PRO A 337 -1.71 -18.08 -29.69
CA PRO A 337 -0.57 -17.90 -28.77
C PRO A 337 0.77 -18.32 -29.37
N LEU A 338 0.81 -19.47 -30.04
CA LEU A 338 2.04 -19.94 -30.68
C LEU A 338 2.46 -19.05 -31.87
N CYS A 339 1.51 -18.66 -32.72
CA CYS A 339 1.80 -17.81 -33.88
C CYS A 339 2.34 -16.43 -33.46
N VAL A 340 1.73 -15.82 -32.44
CA VAL A 340 2.18 -14.54 -31.86
C VAL A 340 3.59 -14.68 -31.31
N ASP A 341 3.85 -15.69 -30.46
CA ASP A 341 5.15 -15.82 -29.78
C ASP A 341 6.29 -16.17 -30.76
N MET A 342 6.03 -17.02 -31.75
CA MET A 342 6.98 -17.33 -32.83
C MET A 342 7.29 -16.09 -33.69
N CYS A 343 6.27 -15.31 -34.05
CA CYS A 343 6.43 -14.11 -34.88
C CYS A 343 7.12 -12.99 -34.12
N LEU A 344 6.77 -12.79 -32.84
CA LEU A 344 7.48 -11.90 -31.92
C LEU A 344 8.95 -12.31 -31.81
N ASN A 345 9.24 -13.59 -31.59
CA ASN A 345 10.61 -14.07 -31.47
C ASN A 345 11.42 -13.81 -32.75
N TRP A 346 10.84 -14.04 -33.93
CA TRP A 346 11.47 -13.68 -35.21
C TRP A 346 11.72 -12.18 -35.33
N LEU A 347 10.74 -11.33 -35.03
CA LEU A 347 10.89 -9.87 -35.11
C LEU A 347 11.96 -9.35 -34.15
N LEU A 348 12.01 -9.85 -32.91
CA LEU A 348 13.05 -9.50 -31.94
C LEU A 348 14.43 -9.97 -32.41
N ASN A 349 14.54 -11.14 -33.05
CA ASN A 349 15.81 -11.61 -33.62
C ASN A 349 16.34 -10.69 -34.72
N VAL A 350 15.45 -10.12 -35.53
CA VAL A 350 15.82 -9.23 -36.63
C VAL A 350 16.08 -7.80 -36.13
N TYR A 351 15.20 -7.25 -35.30
CA TYR A 351 15.16 -5.81 -35.00
C TYR A 351 15.53 -5.43 -33.56
N ASP A 352 15.64 -6.37 -32.63
CA ASP A 352 16.03 -6.14 -31.23
C ASP A 352 17.03 -7.20 -30.73
N SER A 353 18.16 -7.34 -31.44
CA SER A 353 19.22 -8.29 -31.09
C SER A 353 19.83 -8.03 -29.71
N ALA A 354 19.77 -6.80 -29.22
CA ALA A 354 20.22 -6.39 -27.90
C ALA A 354 19.24 -6.77 -26.76
N ARG A 355 18.00 -7.18 -27.08
CA ARG A 355 16.95 -7.52 -26.11
C ARG A 355 16.62 -6.37 -25.16
N ASN A 356 16.44 -5.19 -25.74
CA ASN A 356 16.03 -3.99 -25.02
C ASN A 356 14.50 -3.88 -24.89
N GLY A 357 13.74 -4.73 -25.59
CA GLY A 357 12.28 -4.75 -25.56
C GLY A 357 11.66 -3.58 -26.28
N LYS A 358 12.36 -3.03 -27.28
CA LYS A 358 11.96 -1.84 -28.04
C LYS A 358 12.11 -2.09 -29.53
N MET A 359 11.11 -1.71 -30.31
CA MET A 359 11.06 -1.91 -31.76
C MET A 359 10.39 -0.71 -32.43
N ARG A 360 10.98 -0.18 -33.50
CA ARG A 360 10.33 0.91 -34.25
C ARG A 360 9.09 0.39 -34.96
N VAL A 361 8.03 1.20 -35.03
CA VAL A 361 6.83 0.89 -35.83
C VAL A 361 7.20 0.57 -37.28
N LEU A 362 8.18 1.29 -37.85
CA LEU A 362 8.67 1.02 -39.21
C LEU A 362 9.27 -0.39 -39.35
N SER A 363 10.07 -0.84 -38.37
CA SER A 363 10.65 -2.19 -38.34
C SER A 363 9.57 -3.27 -38.26
N PHE A 364 8.57 -3.06 -37.41
CA PHE A 364 7.42 -3.95 -37.27
C PHE A 364 6.66 -4.10 -38.60
N LYS A 365 6.32 -2.98 -39.24
CA LYS A 365 5.67 -2.96 -40.57
C LYS A 365 6.55 -3.61 -41.64
N MET A 366 7.85 -3.30 -41.65
CA MET A 366 8.81 -3.84 -42.62
C MET A 366 8.87 -5.36 -42.56
N GLY A 367 9.03 -5.93 -41.37
CA GLY A 367 9.09 -7.38 -41.18
C GLY A 367 7.82 -8.09 -41.65
N LEU A 368 6.65 -7.59 -41.25
CA LEU A 368 5.37 -8.21 -41.59
C LEU A 368 5.02 -8.08 -43.08
N VAL A 369 5.18 -6.90 -43.67
CA VAL A 369 4.85 -6.67 -45.08
C VAL A 369 5.81 -7.41 -46.01
N SER A 370 7.09 -7.52 -45.65
CA SER A 370 8.06 -8.28 -46.44
C SER A 370 7.64 -9.75 -46.57
N LEU A 371 7.10 -10.32 -45.50
CA LEU A 371 6.69 -11.73 -45.43
C LEU A 371 5.19 -11.96 -45.69
N CYS A 372 4.37 -10.94 -45.93
CA CYS A 372 2.94 -11.16 -46.20
C CYS A 372 2.67 -11.78 -47.59
N ASN A 373 1.44 -12.21 -47.83
CA ASN A 373 0.97 -12.67 -49.13
C ASN A 373 0.41 -11.51 -49.95
N ALA A 374 1.29 -10.90 -50.74
CA ALA A 374 0.95 -9.83 -51.68
C ALA A 374 1.98 -9.78 -52.82
N ASP A 375 1.61 -9.13 -53.91
CA ASP A 375 2.51 -8.94 -55.04
C ASP A 375 3.70 -8.08 -54.61
N VAL A 376 4.88 -8.40 -55.15
CA VAL A 376 6.13 -7.69 -54.82
C VAL A 376 6.00 -6.18 -55.09
N GLN A 377 5.29 -5.79 -56.14
CA GLN A 377 5.03 -4.39 -56.47
C GLN A 377 4.19 -3.68 -55.39
N GLU A 378 3.18 -4.35 -54.84
CA GLU A 378 2.33 -3.79 -53.78
C GLU A 378 3.12 -3.59 -52.48
N LYS A 379 3.93 -4.59 -52.12
CA LYS A 379 4.83 -4.50 -50.95
C LYS A 379 5.78 -3.31 -51.07
N TYR A 380 6.43 -3.14 -52.22
CA TYR A 380 7.32 -2.01 -52.46
C TYR A 380 6.59 -0.68 -52.39
N LYS A 381 5.42 -0.56 -53.02
CA LYS A 381 4.61 0.68 -52.94
C LYS A 381 4.26 1.02 -51.50
N TYR A 382 3.80 0.03 -50.72
CA TYR A 382 3.44 0.24 -49.32
C TYR A 382 4.65 0.69 -48.49
N LEU A 383 5.75 -0.06 -48.55
CA LEU A 383 6.95 0.21 -47.74
C LEU A 383 7.60 1.54 -48.11
N PHE A 384 7.66 1.87 -49.40
CA PHE A 384 8.14 3.17 -49.86
C PHE A 384 7.27 4.31 -49.33
N HIS A 385 5.95 4.12 -49.27
CA HIS A 385 5.04 5.12 -48.72
C HIS A 385 5.26 5.35 -47.22
N GLN A 386 5.68 4.33 -46.45
CA GLN A 386 5.96 4.48 -45.01
C GLN A 386 7.14 5.40 -44.71
N VAL A 387 8.06 5.60 -45.66
CA VAL A 387 9.23 6.48 -45.50
C VAL A 387 9.13 7.77 -46.31
N SER A 388 8.11 7.94 -47.14
CA SER A 388 7.98 9.12 -48.01
C SER A 388 7.53 10.35 -47.21
N ALA A 389 8.00 11.54 -47.58
CA ALA A 389 7.55 12.80 -46.99
C ALA A 389 6.10 13.13 -47.41
N SER A 390 5.48 14.09 -46.72
CA SER A 390 4.16 14.65 -47.04
C SER A 390 4.16 15.26 -48.45
N GLY A 391 3.78 14.47 -49.45
CA GLY A 391 3.89 14.79 -50.88
C GLY A 391 4.43 13.66 -51.76
N GLY A 392 4.85 12.53 -51.19
CA GLY A 392 5.36 11.37 -51.93
C GLY A 392 6.79 11.52 -52.44
N LEU A 393 7.48 12.58 -52.02
CA LEU A 393 8.90 12.81 -52.32
C LEU A 393 9.77 12.08 -51.29
N THR A 394 10.87 11.49 -51.77
CA THR A 394 11.82 10.73 -50.97
C THR A 394 13.21 11.25 -51.28
N ASP A 395 13.99 11.55 -50.24
CA ASP A 395 15.40 11.93 -50.36
C ASP A 395 16.33 10.76 -49.96
N GLN A 396 17.63 11.00 -49.96
CA GLN A 396 18.63 10.00 -49.56
C GLN A 396 18.40 9.47 -48.14
N ARG A 397 17.96 10.31 -47.20
CA ARG A 397 17.73 9.92 -45.80
C ARG A 397 16.57 8.94 -45.71
N HIS A 398 15.46 9.25 -46.36
CA HIS A 398 14.27 8.39 -46.38
C HIS A 398 14.57 7.01 -47.00
N LEU A 399 15.31 6.98 -48.11
CA LEU A 399 15.72 5.71 -48.73
C LEU A 399 16.71 4.93 -47.85
N SER A 400 17.64 5.63 -47.18
CA SER A 400 18.59 5.00 -46.25
C SER A 400 17.86 4.36 -45.06
N LEU A 401 16.81 5.01 -44.54
CA LEU A 401 15.96 4.43 -43.50
C LEU A 401 15.27 3.16 -43.99
N LEU A 402 14.66 3.18 -45.17
CA LEU A 402 13.99 2.01 -45.75
C LEU A 402 14.95 0.83 -45.91
N LEU A 403 16.15 1.09 -46.44
CA LEU A 403 17.16 0.05 -46.65
C LEU A 403 17.70 -0.47 -45.32
N HIS A 404 17.90 0.38 -44.31
CA HIS A 404 18.33 -0.04 -42.99
C HIS A 404 17.33 -1.02 -42.34
N GLU A 405 16.04 -0.87 -42.61
CA GLU A 405 15.01 -1.78 -42.09
C GLU A 405 14.92 -3.10 -42.88
N ALA A 406 15.43 -3.14 -44.11
CA ALA A 406 15.32 -4.32 -44.98
C ALA A 406 16.48 -5.33 -44.82
N ILE A 407 17.41 -5.10 -43.89
CA ILE A 407 18.71 -5.80 -43.76
C ILE A 407 18.69 -6.83 -42.63
#